data_AF-A0A259B1A2-F1
#
_entry.id   AF-A0A259B1A2-F1
#
_cell.length_a   1.000
_cell.length_b   1.000
_cell.length_c   1.000
_cell.angle_alpha   90.00
_cell.angle_beta   90.00
_cell.angle_gamma   90.00
#
_symmetry.space_group_name_H-M   'P 1'
#
loop_
_entity.id
_entity.type
_entity.pdbx_description
1 polymer ?
#
loop_
_entity_poly.entity_id
_entity_poly.type
_entity_poly.pdbx_seq_one_letter_code
_entity_poly.pdbx_strand_id
1 'polypeptide(L)' 'MAKTLLPDALWAEIAPLFPPAPPRPKGGRPQVENREALIGILFVLYTAIPRE' A
#
# COMPACT_ATOMS: atom_id res chain seq x y z
N MET A 1 -12.32 8.44 -17.05
CA MET A 1 -11.25 7.49 -16.66
C MET A 1 -10.94 7.73 -15.19
N ALA A 2 -10.98 6.70 -14.36
CA ALA A 2 -10.64 6.85 -12.95
C ALA A 2 -9.17 7.29 -12.84
N LYS A 3 -8.93 8.40 -12.16
CA LYS A 3 -7.56 8.82 -11.85
C LYS A 3 -6.96 7.74 -10.96
N THR A 4 -5.91 7.06 -11.43
CA THR A 4 -5.18 6.10 -10.60
C THR A 4 -4.67 6.82 -9.35
N LEU A 5 -5.12 6.38 -8.16
CA LEU A 5 -4.79 7.03 -6.88
C LEU A 5 -3.28 7.02 -6.60
N LEU A 6 -2.57 6.00 -7.11
CA LEU A 6 -1.14 5.83 -6.95
C LEU A 6 -0.49 5.47 -8.30
N PRO A 7 -0.12 6.48 -9.12
CA PRO A 7 0.61 6.26 -10.37
C PRO A 7 1.96 5.56 -10.14
N ASP A 8 2.44 4.76 -11.10
CA ASP A 8 3.69 3.99 -10.94
C ASP A 8 4.92 4.88 -10.73
N ALA A 9 4.97 6.05 -11.39
CA ALA A 9 6.05 7.02 -11.19
C ALA A 9 6.11 7.53 -9.74
N LEU A 10 4.95 7.76 -9.11
CA LEU A 10 4.90 8.15 -7.71
C LEU A 10 5.26 6.97 -6.79
N TRP A 11 4.84 5.76 -7.14
CA TRP A 11 5.24 4.56 -6.41
C TRP A 11 6.75 4.34 -6.44
N ALA A 12 7.42 4.59 -7.57
CA ALA A 12 8.87 4.45 -7.70
C ALA A 12 9.64 5.35 -6.73
N GLU A 13 9.12 6.54 -6.43
CA GLU A 13 9.70 7.47 -5.46
C GLU A 13 9.40 7.07 -3.99
N ILE A 14 8.21 6.52 -3.73
CA ILE A 14 7.78 6.17 -2.36
C ILE A 14 8.30 4.79 -1.91
N ALA A 15 8.34 3.80 -2.81
CA ALA A 15 8.76 2.44 -2.53
C ALA A 15 10.10 2.33 -1.75
N PRO A 16 11.18 3.08 -2.08
CA PRO A 16 12.45 2.99 -1.35
C PRO A 16 12.39 3.59 0.07
N LEU A 17 11.33 4.33 0.43
CA LEU A 17 11.18 4.93 1.75
C LEU A 17 10.62 3.94 2.79
N PHE A 18 10.12 2.79 2.35
CA PHE A 18 9.62 1.77 3.27
C PHE A 18 10.77 1.09 4.01
N PRO A 19 10.59 0.76 5.30
CA PRO A 19 11.57 -0.05 6.02
C PRO A 19 11.64 -1.46 5.45
N PRO A 20 12.77 -2.17 5.64
CA PRO A 20 12.88 -3.57 5.26
C PRO A 20 11.84 -4.42 6.00
N ALA A 21 11.38 -5.49 5.35
CA ALA A 21 10.39 -6.39 5.93
C ALA A 21 10.91 -7.01 7.23
N PRO A 22 10.12 -6.97 8.33
CA PRO A 22 10.55 -7.54 9.60
C PRO A 22 10.67 -9.06 9.52
N PRO A 23 11.59 -9.69 10.26
CA PRO A 23 11.71 -11.15 10.31
C PRO A 23 10.44 -11.78 10.90
N ARG A 24 10.01 -12.90 10.33
CA ARG A 24 8.76 -13.61 10.70
C ARG A 24 9.03 -15.04 11.17
N PRO A 25 9.62 -15.24 12.37
CA PRO A 25 10.04 -16.57 12.83
C PRO A 25 8.88 -17.51 13.11
N LYS A 26 7.69 -16.99 13.48
CA LYS A 26 6.49 -17.78 13.77
C LYS A 26 5.58 -17.99 12.55
N GLY A 27 5.95 -17.49 11.38
CA GLY A 27 5.14 -17.59 10.15
C GLY A 27 3.82 -16.80 10.21
N GLY A 28 2.73 -17.40 9.71
CA GLY A 28 1.38 -16.81 9.65
C GLY A 28 1.00 -16.24 8.29
N ARG A 29 -0.18 -15.61 8.20
CA ARG A 29 -0.69 -15.03 6.94
C ARG A 29 0.32 -14.02 6.37
N PRO A 30 0.72 -14.13 5.09
CA PRO A 30 1.55 -13.13 4.45
C PRO A 30 0.97 -11.72 4.59
N GLN A 31 1.84 -10.73 4.78
CA GLN A 31 1.45 -9.34 4.66
C GLN A 31 1.05 -9.07 3.21
N VAL A 32 0.09 -8.17 3.02
CA VAL A 32 -0.19 -7.62 1.69
C VAL A 32 0.99 -6.75 1.24
N GLU A 33 1.19 -6.64 -0.06
CA GLU A 33 2.21 -5.77 -0.64
C GLU A 33 2.01 -4.31 -0.17
N ASN A 34 3.11 -3.61 0.13
CA ASN A 34 3.06 -2.22 0.61
C ASN A 34 2.31 -1.29 -0.35
N ARG A 35 2.39 -1.55 -1.66
CA ARG A 35 1.66 -0.78 -2.68
C ARG A 35 0.16 -0.91 -2.51
N GLU A 36 -0.33 -2.13 -2.31
CA GLU A 36 -1.75 -2.43 -2.15
C GLU A 36 -2.30 -1.84 -0.85
N ALA A 37 -1.52 -1.93 0.23
CA ALA A 37 -1.85 -1.28 1.50
C ALA A 37 -1.96 0.25 1.34
N LEU A 38 -0.99 0.88 0.67
CA LEU A 38 -1.00 2.32 0.43
C LEU A 38 -2.19 2.76 -0.43
N ILE A 39 -2.53 2.00 -1.48
CA ILE A 39 -3.74 2.26 -2.29
C ILE A 39 -4.99 2.21 -1.42
N GLY A 40 -5.10 1.22 -0.52
CA GLY A 40 -6.22 1.12 0.42
C GLY A 40 -6.32 2.33 1.35
N ILE A 41 -5.21 2.76 1.93
CA ILE A 41 -5.15 3.95 2.79
C ILE A 41 -5.57 5.21 2.00
N LEU A 42 -4.99 5.42 0.82
CA LEU A 42 -5.33 6.57 -0.03
C LEU A 42 -6.80 6.56 -0.46
N PHE A 43 -7.36 5.38 -0.74
CA PHE A 43 -8.78 5.24 -1.08
C PHE A 43 -9.67 5.70 0.07
N VAL A 44 -9.42 5.23 1.30
CA VAL A 44 -10.19 5.64 2.49
C VAL A 44 -10.06 7.15 2.72
N LEU A 45 -8.84 7.70 2.61
CA LEU A 45 -8.61 9.13 2.80
C LEU A 45 -9.28 9.99 1.72
N TYR A 46 -9.35 9.50 0.48
CA TYR A 46 -9.93 10.26 -0.64
C TYR A 46 -11.46 10.16 -0.69
N THR A 47 -12.02 9.00 -0.33
CA THR A 47 -13.46 8.73 -0.47
C THR A 47 -14.24 8.83 0.84
N ALA A 48 -13.56 8.81 1.99
CA ALA A 48 -14.14 8.64 3.32
C ALA A 48 -14.97 7.34 3.49
N ILE A 49 -14.78 6.35 2.61
CA ILE A 49 -15.45 5.05 2.64
C ILE A 49 -14.43 3.97 3.03
N PRO A 50 -14.74 3.08 3.99
CA PRO A 50 -13.87 1.94 4.29
C PRO A 50 -13.82 0.97 3.10
N ARG A 51 -12.63 0.44 2.80
CA ARG A 51 -12.45 -0.58 1.75
C ARG A 51 -12.93 -1.94 2.29
N GLU A 52 -13.81 -2.61 1.55
CA GLU A 52 -14.35 -3.95 1.83
C GLU A 52 -13.40 -5.09 1.42
#